data_AF-A0A2N5W411-F1
#
_entry.id   AF-A0A2N5W411-F1
#
_cell.length_a   1.000
_cell.length_b   1.000
_cell.length_c   1.000
_cell.angle_alpha   90.00
_cell.angle_beta   90.00
_cell.angle_gamma   90.00
#
_symmetry.space_group_name_H-M   'P 1'
#
loop_
_entity.id
_entity.type
_entity.pdbx_description
1 polymer ?
#
loop_
_entity_poly.entity_id
_entity_poly.type
_entity_poly.pdbx_seq_one_letter_code
_entity_poly.pdbx_strand_id
1 'polypeptide(L)'
;MCSQSKLHPLSAVQQAYNSTAKIRIAYIRLEVVHHFLHPDPASNLTQWDIIDCNLEHMQRQSDLFRNAFARLVVQKDRELFGTQEFSAIPRKAIILPTDDDVQTGMSRTARAHTSSAKPFE
;
A
#
# COMPACT_ATOMS: atom_id res chain seq x y z
N MET A 1 36.17 17.75 -7.33
CA MET A 1 35.51 17.20 -8.54
C MET A 1 34.14 16.68 -8.11
N CYS A 2 33.06 17.35 -8.51
CA CYS A 2 31.70 16.94 -8.13
C CYS A 2 31.29 15.79 -9.06
N SER A 3 31.03 14.61 -8.49
CA SER A 3 30.59 13.45 -9.25
C SER A 3 29.18 13.74 -9.77
N GLN A 4 29.03 13.91 -11.08
CA GLN A 4 27.71 14.02 -11.70
C GLN A 4 26.99 12.70 -11.49
N SER A 5 25.98 12.70 -10.61
CA SER A 5 25.04 11.61 -10.43
C SER A 5 24.46 11.27 -11.80
N LYS A 6 24.86 10.13 -12.39
CA LYS A 6 24.27 9.66 -13.64
C LYS A 6 22.78 9.46 -13.39
N LEU A 7 21.94 10.31 -13.99
CA LEU A 7 20.50 10.14 -13.93
C LEU A 7 20.16 8.82 -14.64
N HIS A 8 19.67 7.86 -13.87
CA HIS A 8 19.27 6.58 -14.42
C HIS A 8 17.96 6.75 -15.23
N PRO A 9 17.83 6.07 -16.38
CA PRO A 9 16.55 6.00 -17.09
C PRO A 9 15.45 5.47 -16.16
N LEU A 10 14.23 6.02 -16.26
CA LEU A 10 13.09 5.62 -15.43
C LEU A 10 12.85 4.10 -15.46
N SER A 11 13.10 3.46 -16.59
CA SER A 11 13.02 1.99 -16.74
C SER A 11 14.04 1.25 -15.87
N ALA A 12 15.28 1.72 -15.81
CA ALA A 12 16.33 1.13 -14.96
C ALA A 12 16.02 1.31 -13.47
N VAL A 13 15.46 2.47 -13.10
CA VAL A 13 14.97 2.74 -11.74
C VAL A 13 13.83 1.78 -11.38
N GLN A 14 12.82 1.65 -12.24
CA GLN A 14 11.68 0.74 -12.03
C GLN A 14 12.09 -0.74 -11.93
N GLN A 15 13.14 -1.14 -12.65
CA GLN A 15 13.67 -2.51 -12.65
C GLN A 15 14.46 -2.82 -11.37
N ALA A 16 15.07 -1.80 -10.74
CA ALA A 16 15.74 -1.91 -9.45
C ALA A 16 14.77 -2.00 -8.25
N TYR A 17 13.51 -1.57 -8.42
CA TYR A 17 12.49 -1.67 -7.38
C TYR A 17 11.98 -3.12 -7.26
N ASN A 18 12.51 -3.85 -6.27
CA ASN A 18 11.93 -5.13 -5.86
C ASN A 18 10.49 -4.95 -5.34
N SER A 19 9.71 -6.05 -5.31
CA SER A 19 8.30 -6.02 -4.95
C SER A 19 8.03 -5.35 -3.60
N THR A 20 8.92 -5.56 -2.62
CA THR A 20 8.83 -4.94 -1.29
C THR A 20 8.90 -3.42 -1.36
N ALA A 21 9.81 -2.88 -2.17
CA ALA A 21 9.96 -1.44 -2.30
C ALA A 21 8.76 -0.80 -3.03
N LYS A 22 8.14 -1.51 -3.98
CA LYS A 22 6.87 -1.08 -4.61
C LYS A 22 5.72 -1.00 -3.60
N ILE A 23 5.59 -2.02 -2.73
CA ILE A 23 4.58 -2.03 -1.65
C ILE A 23 4.80 -0.85 -0.71
N ARG A 24 6.05 -0.59 -0.31
CA ARG A 24 6.38 0.53 0.59
C ARG A 24 6.06 1.89 -0.03
N ILE A 25 6.40 2.09 -1.30
CA ILE A 25 6.06 3.35 -2.01
C ILE A 25 4.56 3.54 -2.12
N ALA A 26 3.81 2.49 -2.49
CA ALA A 26 2.36 2.53 -2.56
C ALA A 26 1.74 2.91 -1.21
N TYR A 27 2.22 2.29 -0.12
CA TYR A 27 1.76 2.62 1.23
C TYR A 27 2.07 4.08 1.60
N ILE A 28 3.33 4.53 1.43
CA ILE A 28 3.73 5.91 1.74
C ILE A 28 2.90 6.91 0.93
N ARG A 29 2.67 6.65 -0.36
CA ARG A 29 1.84 7.54 -1.19
C ARG A 29 0.41 7.63 -0.65
N LEU A 30 -0.20 6.50 -0.33
CA LEU A 30 -1.56 6.48 0.23
C LEU A 30 -1.63 7.25 1.56
N GLU A 31 -0.69 7.01 2.48
CA GLU A 31 -0.66 7.66 3.79
C GLU A 31 -0.43 9.18 3.68
N VAL A 32 0.58 9.61 2.92
CA VAL A 32 0.91 11.03 2.75
C VAL A 32 -0.27 11.79 2.15
N VAL A 33 -0.90 11.22 1.12
CA VAL A 33 -2.06 11.86 0.47
C VAL A 33 -3.27 11.86 1.40
N HIS A 34 -3.54 10.77 2.10
CA HIS A 34 -4.64 10.68 3.07
C HIS A 34 -4.49 11.73 4.17
N HIS A 35 -3.32 11.79 4.79
CA HIS A 35 -3.01 12.76 5.85
C HIS A 35 -3.12 14.21 5.35
N PHE A 36 -2.65 14.49 4.14
CA PHE A 36 -2.77 15.82 3.53
C PHE A 36 -4.23 16.23 3.27
N LEU A 37 -5.09 15.28 2.87
CA LEU A 37 -6.49 15.55 2.54
C LEU A 37 -7.42 15.56 3.75
N HIS A 38 -7.06 14.84 4.81
CA HIS A 38 -7.87 14.66 6.02
C HIS A 38 -7.06 15.02 7.28
N PRO A 39 -6.66 16.30 7.44
CA PRO A 39 -5.98 16.73 8.66
C PRO A 39 -6.93 16.57 9.84
N ASP A 40 -6.46 15.92 10.90
CA ASP A 40 -7.17 15.86 12.18
C ASP A 40 -6.73 17.04 13.06
N PRO A 41 -7.59 18.06 13.27
CA PRO A 41 -7.24 19.22 14.08
C PRO A 41 -7.05 18.90 15.57
N ALA A 42 -7.49 17.73 16.03
CA ALA A 42 -7.31 17.26 17.40
C ALA A 42 -6.01 16.47 17.60
N SER A 43 -5.33 16.10 16.52
CA SER A 43 -4.10 15.31 16.56
C SER A 43 -2.88 16.17 16.26
N ASN A 44 -1.82 15.96 17.03
CA ASN A 44 -0.49 16.53 16.78
C ASN A 44 0.45 15.54 16.09
N LEU A 45 -0.04 14.37 15.68
CA LEU A 45 0.75 13.36 15.01
C LEU A 45 1.12 13.83 13.60
N THR A 46 2.40 13.74 13.29
CA THR A 46 2.89 13.96 11.94
C THR A 46 2.60 12.74 11.06
N GLN A 47 2.66 12.92 9.74
CA GLN A 47 2.62 11.80 8.80
C GLN A 47 3.68 10.71 9.11
N TRP A 48 4.82 11.10 9.68
CA TRP A 48 5.89 10.15 10.01
C TRP A 48 5.55 9.33 11.25
N ASP A 49 4.95 9.95 12.26
CA ASP A 49 4.47 9.23 13.45
C ASP A 49 3.46 8.15 13.07
N ILE A 50 2.56 8.46 12.13
CA ILE A 50 1.55 7.52 11.64
C ILE A 50 2.21 6.34 10.89
N ILE A 51 3.16 6.64 9.99
CA ILE A 51 3.90 5.62 9.25
C ILE A 51 4.66 4.70 10.21
N ASP A 52 5.35 5.26 11.20
CA ASP A 52 6.15 4.50 12.16
C ASP A 52 5.26 3.63 13.06
N CYS A 53 4.13 4.15 13.55
CA CYS A 53 3.14 3.35 14.29
C CYS A 53 2.62 2.18 13.46
N ASN A 54 2.34 2.39 12.17
CA ASN A 54 1.90 1.30 11.29
C ASN A 54 3.01 0.26 11.06
N LEU A 55 4.27 0.69 10.92
CA LEU A 55 5.40 -0.24 10.80
C LEU A 55 5.56 -1.10 12.05
N GLU A 56 5.46 -0.51 13.24
CA GLU A 56 5.48 -1.25 14.51
C GLU A 56 4.30 -2.23 14.61
N HIS A 57 3.09 -1.80 14.24
CA HIS A 57 1.92 -2.66 14.21
C HIS A 57 2.14 -3.84 13.24
N MET A 58 2.59 -3.59 12.01
CA MET A 58 2.88 -4.61 10.99
C MET A 58 3.95 -5.61 11.45
N GLN A 59 4.93 -5.19 12.24
CA GLN A 59 5.98 -6.08 12.76
C GLN A 59 5.41 -7.15 13.71
N ARG A 60 4.29 -6.86 14.39
CA ARG A 60 3.63 -7.77 15.33
C ARG A 60 2.61 -8.69 14.64
N GLN A 61 2.34 -8.48 13.35
CA GLN A 61 1.34 -9.26 12.61
C GLN A 61 1.92 -10.53 11.98
N SER A 62 1.03 -11.50 11.74
CA SER A 62 1.38 -12.72 11.02
C SER A 62 1.79 -12.44 9.57
N ASP A 63 2.57 -13.34 8.97
CA ASP A 63 2.94 -13.22 7.55
C ASP A 63 1.73 -13.23 6.62
N LEU A 64 0.67 -13.97 6.97
CA LEU A 64 -0.57 -14.00 6.21
C LEU A 64 -1.24 -12.61 6.20
N PHE A 65 -1.30 -11.95 7.37
CA PHE A 65 -1.83 -10.60 7.51
C PHE A 65 -1.01 -9.60 6.69
N ARG A 66 0.32 -9.61 6.86
CA ARG A 66 1.24 -8.71 6.14
C ARG A 66 1.13 -8.86 4.62
N ASN A 67 0.98 -10.09 4.14
CA ASN A 67 0.75 -10.35 2.71
C ASN A 67 -0.61 -9.85 2.22
N ALA A 68 -1.67 -10.04 3.01
CA ALA A 68 -2.99 -9.52 2.66
C ALA A 68 -3.01 -7.98 2.63
N PHE A 69 -2.42 -7.33 3.63
CA PHE A 69 -2.23 -5.88 3.67
C PHE A 69 -1.45 -5.36 2.46
N ALA A 70 -0.31 -5.98 2.15
CA ALA A 70 0.51 -5.60 0.99
C ALA A 70 -0.27 -5.67 -0.34
N ARG A 71 -1.11 -6.70 -0.53
CA ARG A 71 -1.97 -6.82 -1.71
C ARG A 71 -3.01 -5.71 -1.78
N LEU A 72 -3.68 -5.41 -0.67
CA LEU A 72 -4.69 -4.35 -0.61
C LEU A 72 -4.08 -2.98 -0.90
N VAL A 73 -2.92 -2.68 -0.31
CA VAL A 73 -2.16 -1.44 -0.56
C VAL A 73 -1.83 -1.29 -2.05
N VAL A 74 -1.23 -2.30 -2.67
CA VAL A 74 -0.83 -2.24 -4.07
C VAL A 74 -2.04 -2.14 -5.00
N GLN A 75 -3.10 -2.89 -4.70
CA GLN A 75 -4.34 -2.82 -5.47
C GLN A 75 -4.94 -1.41 -5.41
N LYS A 76 -5.02 -0.83 -4.22
CA LYS A 76 -5.62 0.50 -4.02
C LYS A 76 -4.78 1.63 -4.61
N ASP A 77 -3.45 1.56 -4.47
CA ASP A 77 -2.55 2.51 -5.14
C ASP A 77 -2.71 2.47 -6.66
N ARG A 78 -2.83 1.27 -7.25
CA ARG A 78 -3.06 1.12 -8.68
C ARG A 78 -4.43 1.63 -9.12
N GLU A 79 -5.48 1.36 -8.35
CA GLU A 79 -6.84 1.84 -8.63
C GLU A 79 -6.91 3.37 -8.61
N LEU A 80 -6.24 4.02 -7.66
CA LEU A 80 -6.30 5.47 -7.50
C LEU A 80 -5.31 6.22 -8.39
N PHE A 81 -4.07 5.76 -8.50
CA PHE A 81 -2.96 6.51 -9.14
C PHE A 81 -2.42 5.85 -10.41
N GLY A 82 -2.96 4.71 -10.82
CA GLY A 82 -2.39 3.94 -11.94
C GLY A 82 -2.68 4.52 -13.32
N THR A 83 -3.85 5.14 -13.51
CA THR A 83 -4.31 5.59 -14.84
C THR A 83 -4.91 6.99 -14.88
N GLN A 84 -5.32 7.54 -13.73
CA GLN A 84 -5.97 8.83 -13.64
C GLN A 84 -5.07 9.87 -12.99
N GLU A 85 -5.24 11.12 -13.42
CA GLU A 85 -4.59 12.28 -12.80
C GLU A 85 -5.10 12.50 -11.37
N PHE A 86 -4.23 13.03 -10.52
CA PHE A 86 -4.55 13.27 -9.10
C PHE A 86 -5.80 14.14 -8.91
N SER A 87 -5.97 15.17 -9.75
CA SER A 87 -7.11 16.09 -9.71
C SER A 87 -8.46 15.42 -10.00
N ALA A 88 -8.45 14.26 -10.67
CA ALA A 88 -9.65 13.50 -10.99
C ALA A 88 -10.02 12.47 -9.90
N ILE A 89 -9.16 12.24 -8.91
CA ILE A 89 -9.42 11.29 -7.83
C ILE A 89 -10.38 11.93 -6.81
N PRO A 90 -11.54 11.32 -6.52
CA PRO A 90 -12.41 11.79 -5.44
C PRO A 90 -11.66 11.69 -4.10
N ARG A 91 -11.53 12.80 -3.37
CA ARG A 91 -10.78 12.85 -2.09
C ARG A 91 -11.20 11.75 -1.12
N LYS A 92 -12.51 11.53 -0.99
CA LYS A 92 -13.11 10.48 -0.14
C LYS A 92 -12.77 9.04 -0.54
N ALA A 93 -12.26 8.81 -1.75
CA ALA A 93 -11.87 7.47 -2.22
C ALA A 93 -10.47 7.07 -1.72
N ILE A 94 -9.66 8.06 -1.34
CA ILE A 94 -8.31 7.86 -0.81
C ILE A 94 -8.41 7.57 0.67
N ILE A 95 -8.56 6.29 0.98
CA ILE A 95 -8.58 5.74 2.34
C ILE A 95 -7.53 4.63 2.43
N LEU A 96 -6.99 4.37 3.62
CA LEU A 96 -6.08 3.24 3.80
C LEU A 96 -6.84 1.95 4.12
N PRO A 97 -6.30 0.77 3.76
CA PRO A 97 -6.86 -0.49 4.21
C PRO A 97 -6.84 -0.57 5.73
N THR A 98 -7.98 -0.92 6.31
CA THR A 98 -8.14 -1.17 7.75
C THR A 98 -7.81 -2.62 8.10
N ASP A 99 -7.60 -2.93 9.38
CA ASP A 99 -7.41 -4.31 9.84
C ASP A 99 -8.60 -5.22 9.46
N ASP A 100 -9.81 -4.67 9.47
CA ASP A 100 -11.02 -5.38 9.03
C ASP A 100 -11.00 -5.71 7.53
N ASP A 101 -10.49 -4.79 6.70
CA ASP A 101 -10.28 -5.03 5.26
C ASP A 101 -9.26 -6.15 5.06
N VAL A 102 -8.18 -6.15 5.84
CA VAL A 102 -7.13 -7.17 5.78
C VAL A 102 -7.69 -8.53 6.18
N GLN A 103 -8.43 -8.60 7.29
CA GLN A 103 -9.03 -9.84 7.78
C GLN A 103 -10.07 -10.40 6.80
N THR A 104 -10.86 -9.52 6.18
CA THR A 104 -11.79 -9.88 5.09
C THR A 104 -11.03 -10.42 3.88
N GLY A 105 -9.93 -9.77 3.49
CA GLY A 105 -9.05 -10.21 2.39
C GLY A 105 -8.41 -11.58 2.65
N MET A 106 -7.96 -11.84 3.87
CA MET A 106 -7.43 -13.14 4.29
C MET A 106 -8.49 -14.23 4.14
N SER A 107 -9.72 -13.97 4.62
CA SER A 107 -10.84 -14.91 4.53
C SER A 107 -11.24 -15.23 3.09
N ARG A 108 -11.24 -14.24 2.19
CA ARG A 108 -11.49 -14.43 0.75
C ARG A 108 -10.42 -15.30 0.08
N THR A 109 -9.15 -15.07 0.43
CA THR A 109 -8.02 -15.84 -0.11
C THR A 109 -8.11 -17.30 0.34
N ALA A 110 -8.42 -17.54 1.62
CA ALA A 110 -8.61 -18.88 2.17
C ALA A 110 -9.75 -19.64 1.46
N ARG A 111 -10.88 -18.98 1.17
CA ARG A 111 -12.02 -19.57 0.43
C ARG A 111 -11.71 -19.84 -1.04
N ALA A 112 -10.91 -18.99 -1.68
CA ALA A 112 -10.49 -19.21 -3.07
C ALA A 112 -9.58 -20.44 -3.20
N HIS A 113 -8.68 -20.66 -2.24
CA HIS A 113 -7.83 -21.85 -2.20
C HIS A 113 -8.63 -23.14 -1.98
N THR A 114 -9.67 -23.14 -1.14
CA THR A 114 -10.52 -24.33 -0.95
C THR A 114 -11.46 -24.59 -2.13
N SER A 115 -11.93 -23.55 -2.83
CA SER A 115 -12.77 -23.71 -4.03
C SER A 115 -12.01 -24.21 -5.27
N SER A 116 -10.70 -23.94 -5.37
CA SER A 116 -9.86 -24.42 -6.47
C SER A 116 -9.46 -25.90 -6.35
N ALA A 117 -9.80 -26.55 -5.23
CA ALA A 117 -9.42 -27.93 -4.90
C ALA A 117 -10.56 -28.95 -5.13
N LYS A 118 -11.61 -28.63 -5.90
CA LYS A 118 -12.63 -29.62 -6.27
C LYS A 118 -12.07 -30.58 -7.33
N PRO A 119 -12.08 -31.91 -7.10
CA PRO A 119 -11.73 -32.89 -8.12
C PRO A 119 -12.74 -32.84 -9.29
N PHE A 120 -12.23 -32.95 -10.51
CA PHE A 120 -13.03 -33.35 -11.67
C PHE A 120 -13.57 -34.75 -11.40
N GLU A 121 -14.90 -34.92 -11.44
CA GLU A 121 -15.53 -36.24 -11.59
C GLU A 121 -15.43 -36.72 -13.05
#